data_AF-T1G4S3-F1
#
_entry.id   AF-T1G4S3-F1
#
_cell.length_a   1.000
_cell.length_b   1.000
_cell.length_c   1.000
_cell.angle_alpha   90.00
_cell.angle_beta   90.00
_cell.angle_gamma   90.00
#
_symmetry.space_group_name_H-M   'P 1'
#
loop_
_entity.id
_entity.type
_entity.pdbx_description
1 polymer ?
#
loop_
_entity_poly.entity_id
_entity_poly.type
_entity_poly.pdbx_seq_one_letter_code
_entity_poly.pdbx_strand_id
1 'polypeptide(L)'
;EDERWADVNVVSSLLKLFFRKLPEPLITTSLYRPAIDAIRHTTEVDRVRELKKILHKLPVHHFETFKYLSRHLKRVALKGDSNKMTANNISIVFGPTLICSREEHDVNSLIVDMPDQCRVVEACINHVS
;
A
#
# COMPACT_ATOMS: atom_id res chain seq x y z
N GLU A 1 -16.57 27.82 -2.56
CA GLU A 1 -16.02 26.47 -2.33
C GLU A 1 -16.12 26.18 -0.84
N ASP A 2 -16.46 24.95 -0.44
CA ASP A 2 -16.67 24.59 0.96
C ASP A 2 -15.31 24.48 1.66
N GLU A 3 -15.03 25.35 2.64
CA GLU A 3 -13.74 25.52 3.34
C GLU A 3 -13.19 24.20 3.91
N ARG A 4 -14.06 23.22 4.20
CA ARG A 4 -13.68 21.90 4.69
C ARG A 4 -12.79 21.11 3.72
N TRP A 5 -12.90 21.40 2.43
CA TRP A 5 -12.09 20.76 1.37
C TRP A 5 -10.88 21.60 0.95
N ALA A 6 -10.70 22.79 1.54
CA ALA A 6 -9.53 23.62 1.29
C ALA A 6 -8.27 23.04 1.95
N ASP A 7 -8.42 22.26 3.03
CA ASP A 7 -7.31 21.57 3.68
C ASP A 7 -7.04 20.20 3.03
N VAL A 8 -5.95 20.13 2.28
CA VAL A 8 -5.46 18.90 1.64
C VAL A 8 -5.19 17.77 2.66
N ASN A 9 -4.90 18.11 3.92
CA ASN A 9 -4.70 17.12 4.98
C ASN A 9 -6.01 16.43 5.37
N VAL A 10 -7.14 17.14 5.30
CA VAL A 10 -8.48 16.55 5.50
C VAL A 10 -8.78 15.56 4.38
N VAL A 11 -8.58 15.96 3.13
CA VAL A 11 -8.81 15.09 1.96
C VAL A 11 -7.94 13.83 2.01
N SER A 12 -6.64 13.99 2.30
CA SER A 12 -5.74 12.84 2.41
C SER A 12 -6.11 11.92 3.59
N SER A 13 -6.57 12.49 4.71
CA SER A 13 -7.03 11.73 5.87
C SER A 13 -8.30 10.94 5.59
N LEU A 14 -9.25 11.51 4.85
CA LEU A 14 -10.45 10.81 4.40
C LEU A 14 -10.12 9.68 3.43
N LEU A 15 -9.17 9.89 2.52
CA LEU A 15 -8.71 8.84 1.61
C LEU A 15 -8.12 7.64 2.38
N LYS A 16 -7.23 7.91 3.35
CA LYS A 16 -6.66 6.88 4.22
C LYS A 16 -7.75 6.17 5.03
N LEU A 17 -8.73 6.92 5.55
CA LEU A 17 -9.84 6.38 6.32
C LEU A 17 -10.74 5.48 5.47
N PHE A 18 -11.02 5.85 4.23
CA PHE A 18 -11.81 5.07 3.29
C PHE A 18 -11.23 3.65 3.12
N PHE A 19 -9.94 3.55 2.78
CA PHE A 19 -9.28 2.24 2.63
C PHE A 19 -9.25 1.45 3.92
N ARG A 20 -8.99 2.11 5.06
CA ARG A 20 -8.98 1.45 6.38
C ARG A 20 -10.37 0.93 6.80
N LYS A 21 -11.45 1.52 6.29
CA LYS A 21 -12.84 1.13 6.58
C LYS A 21 -13.41 0.13 5.59
N LEU A 22 -12.68 -0.26 4.54
CA LEU A 22 -13.15 -1.32 3.65
C LEU A 22 -13.36 -2.62 4.46
N PRO A 23 -14.43 -3.39 4.17
CA PRO A 23 -14.66 -4.69 4.81
C PRO A 23 -13.47 -5.65 4.62
N GLU A 24 -12.82 -5.55 3.47
CA GLU A 24 -11.60 -6.28 3.13
C GLU A 24 -10.50 -5.28 2.73
N PRO A 25 -9.24 -5.48 3.15
CA PRO A 25 -8.14 -4.62 2.72
C PRO A 25 -7.97 -4.62 1.20
N LEU A 26 -7.41 -3.53 0.66
CA LEU A 26 -7.28 -3.38 -0.78
C LEU A 26 -6.39 -4.47 -1.40
N ILE A 27 -5.27 -4.79 -0.73
CA ILE A 27 -4.54 -6.04 -0.93
C ILE A 27 -5.19 -7.08 -0.02
N THR A 28 -6.02 -7.94 -0.60
CA THR A 28 -6.92 -8.89 0.11
C THR A 28 -6.18 -9.73 1.15
N THR A 29 -6.88 -10.15 2.21
CA THR A 29 -6.30 -10.98 3.28
C THR A 29 -5.68 -12.27 2.73
N SER A 30 -6.32 -12.86 1.71
CA SER A 30 -5.82 -14.04 0.99
C SER A 30 -4.47 -13.86 0.29
N LEU A 31 -4.11 -12.61 -0.04
CA LEU A 31 -2.84 -12.26 -0.71
C LEU A 31 -1.84 -11.60 0.24
N TYR A 32 -2.19 -11.40 1.51
CA TYR A 32 -1.30 -10.85 2.53
C TYR A 32 -0.01 -11.66 2.62
N ARG A 33 -0.11 -12.96 2.96
CA ARG A 33 1.07 -13.80 3.16
C ARG A 33 1.93 -13.95 1.90
N PRO A 34 1.35 -14.24 0.71
CA PRO A 34 2.10 -14.22 -0.54
C PRO A 34 2.87 -12.92 -0.79
N ALA A 35 2.29 -11.76 -0.47
CA ALA A 35 2.95 -10.47 -0.67
C ALA A 35 4.12 -10.26 0.30
N ILE A 36 3.96 -10.65 1.58
CA ILE A 36 5.03 -10.60 2.58
C ILE A 36 6.19 -11.53 2.19
N ASP A 37 5.90 -12.75 1.74
CA ASP A 37 6.95 -13.68 1.32
C ASP A 37 7.64 -13.20 0.03
N ALA A 38 6.90 -12.61 -0.90
CA ALA A 38 7.46 -12.04 -2.13
C ALA A 38 8.45 -10.89 -1.86
N ILE A 39 8.19 -10.01 -0.88
CA ILE A 39 9.08 -8.88 -0.58
C ILE A 39 10.37 -9.30 0.16
N ARG A 40 10.42 -10.54 0.66
CA ARG A 40 11.58 -11.17 1.30
C ARG A 40 12.55 -11.83 0.31
N HIS A 41 12.20 -11.91 -0.98
CA HIS A 41 13.13 -12.39 -2.00
C HIS A 41 14.41 -11.53 -2.07
N THR A 42 15.53 -12.17 -2.38
CA THR A 42 16.86 -11.54 -2.34
C THR A 42 17.01 -10.41 -3.36
N THR A 43 16.54 -10.60 -4.59
CA THR A 43 16.73 -9.61 -5.67
C THR A 43 15.51 -8.70 -5.82
N GLU A 44 15.72 -7.43 -6.17
CA GLU A 44 14.61 -6.53 -6.50
C GLU A 44 13.77 -7.02 -7.69
N VAL A 45 14.42 -7.59 -8.69
CA VAL A 45 13.76 -8.13 -9.88
C VAL A 45 12.78 -9.24 -9.50
N ASP A 46 13.20 -10.17 -8.65
CA ASP A 46 12.33 -11.26 -8.19
C ASP A 46 11.18 -10.75 -7.32
N ARG A 47 11.46 -9.78 -6.43
CA ARG A 47 10.44 -9.13 -5.58
C ARG A 47 9.36 -8.47 -6.45
N VAL A 48 9.74 -7.63 -7.40
CA VAL A 48 8.81 -6.91 -8.29
C VAL A 48 8.05 -7.88 -9.20
N ARG A 49 8.72 -8.89 -9.75
CA ARG A 49 8.09 -9.89 -10.61
C ARG A 49 7.01 -10.66 -9.86
N GLU A 50 7.29 -11.10 -8.63
CA GLU A 50 6.33 -11.88 -7.86
C GLU A 50 5.18 -11.01 -7.34
N LEU A 51 5.47 -9.79 -6.87
CA LEU A 51 4.43 -8.82 -6.49
C LEU A 51 3.49 -8.51 -7.65
N LYS A 52 4.01 -8.34 -8.88
CA LYS A 52 3.17 -8.18 -10.07
C LYS A 52 2.23 -9.37 -10.27
N LYS A 53 2.72 -10.61 -10.16
CA LYS A 53 1.84 -11.79 -10.29
C LYS A 53 0.76 -11.83 -9.20
N ILE A 54 1.11 -11.50 -7.96
CA ILE A 54 0.18 -11.45 -6.83
C ILE A 54 -0.91 -10.41 -7.08
N LEU A 55 -0.56 -9.21 -7.50
CA LEU A 55 -1.52 -8.14 -7.76
C LEU A 55 -2.48 -8.48 -8.91
N HIS A 56 -2.06 -9.24 -9.91
CA HIS A 56 -2.97 -9.72 -10.98
C HIS A 56 -3.97 -10.78 -10.50
N LYS A 57 -3.82 -11.33 -9.28
CA LYS A 57 -4.81 -12.21 -8.65
C LYS A 57 -5.88 -11.46 -7.86
N LEU A 58 -5.75 -10.14 -7.70
CA LEU A 58 -6.76 -9.34 -7.02
C LEU A 58 -8.08 -9.37 -7.81
N PRO A 59 -9.23 -9.28 -7.13
CA PRO A 59 -10.49 -8.96 -7.78
C PRO A 59 -10.34 -7.70 -8.65
N VAL A 60 -10.98 -7.67 -9.82
CA VAL A 60 -10.81 -6.61 -10.83
C VAL A 60 -10.97 -5.20 -10.22
N HIS A 61 -11.96 -5.02 -9.35
CA HIS A 61 -12.20 -3.73 -8.68
C HIS A 61 -11.07 -3.33 -7.72
N HIS A 62 -10.50 -4.29 -6.99
CA HIS A 62 -9.36 -4.04 -6.11
C HIS A 62 -8.11 -3.70 -6.92
N PHE A 63 -7.85 -4.45 -8.01
CA PHE A 63 -6.71 -4.21 -8.87
C PHE A 63 -6.73 -2.82 -9.52
N GLU A 64 -7.85 -2.44 -10.15
CA GLU A 64 -7.96 -1.12 -10.80
C GLU A 64 -7.90 0.03 -9.79
N THR A 65 -8.51 -0.14 -8.61
CA THR A 65 -8.41 0.84 -7.52
C THR A 65 -6.97 0.98 -7.02
N PHE A 66 -6.28 -0.14 -6.79
CA PHE A 66 -4.88 -0.16 -6.36
C PHE A 66 -3.96 0.48 -7.39
N LYS A 67 -4.13 0.15 -8.66
CA LYS A 67 -3.36 0.71 -9.79
C LYS A 67 -3.53 2.22 -9.91
N TYR A 68 -4.75 2.73 -9.72
CA TYR A 68 -4.97 4.18 -9.72
C TYR A 68 -4.31 4.85 -8.51
N LEU A 69 -4.48 4.26 -7.33
CA LEU A 69 -3.87 4.76 -6.09
C LEU A 69 -2.34 4.77 -6.19
N SER A 70 -1.71 3.68 -6.63
CA SER A 70 -0.26 3.56 -6.71
C SER A 70 0.35 4.62 -7.63
N ARG A 71 -0.29 4.91 -8.77
CA ARG A 71 0.09 6.00 -9.68
C ARG A 71 -0.04 7.37 -9.03
N HIS A 72 -1.10 7.60 -8.27
CA HIS A 72 -1.25 8.84 -7.51
C HIS A 72 -0.14 8.99 -6.47
N LEU A 73 0.12 7.97 -5.67
CA LEU A 73 1.17 7.96 -4.65
C LEU A 73 2.56 8.15 -5.27
N LYS A 74 2.85 7.56 -6.43
CA LYS A 74 4.08 7.80 -7.19
C LYS A 74 4.23 9.27 -7.58
N ARG A 75 3.17 9.93 -8.05
CA ARG A 75 3.21 11.37 -8.37
C ARG A 75 3.49 12.22 -7.13
N VAL A 76 2.94 11.85 -5.97
CA VAL A 76 3.25 12.52 -4.70
C VAL A 76 4.71 12.30 -4.30
N ALA A 77 5.23 11.07 -4.42
CA ALA A 77 6.61 10.71 -4.12
C ALA A 77 7.62 11.48 -4.98
N LEU A 78 7.31 11.69 -6.27
CA LEU A 78 8.13 12.47 -7.21
C LEU A 78 8.23 13.96 -6.84
N LYS A 79 7.41 14.44 -5.89
CA LYS A 79 7.48 15.80 -5.34
C LYS A 79 8.11 15.83 -3.93
N GLY A 80 8.80 14.76 -3.54
CA GLY A 80 9.46 14.58 -2.25
C GLY A 80 10.35 15.75 -1.80
N ASP A 81 11.03 16.43 -2.72
CA ASP A 81 11.87 17.58 -2.37
C ASP A 81 11.06 18.76 -1.79
N SER A 82 9.81 18.91 -2.23
CA SER A 82 8.90 19.97 -1.79
C SER A 82 7.99 19.51 -0.65
N ASN A 83 7.31 18.38 -0.80
CA ASN A 83 6.32 17.90 0.16
C ASN A 83 6.90 17.00 1.27
N LYS A 84 8.19 16.66 1.18
CA LYS A 84 8.93 15.77 2.12
C LYS A 84 8.37 14.34 2.21
N MET A 85 7.51 13.94 1.28
CA MET A 85 6.94 12.61 1.20
C MET A 85 7.68 11.79 0.15
N THR A 86 8.71 11.04 0.57
CA THR A 86 9.35 10.01 -0.27
C THR A 86 8.46 8.78 -0.40
N ALA A 87 8.76 7.87 -1.33
CA ALA A 87 8.05 6.59 -1.45
C ALA A 87 8.05 5.81 -0.12
N ASN A 88 9.17 5.85 0.61
CA ASN A 88 9.30 5.27 1.94
C ASN A 88 8.38 5.96 2.98
N ASN A 89 8.37 7.30 3.03
CA ASN A 89 7.48 8.02 3.97
C ASN A 89 6.00 7.74 3.68
N ILE A 90 5.63 7.64 2.40
CA ILE A 90 4.27 7.27 2.00
C ILE A 90 3.95 5.82 2.38
N SER A 91 4.89 4.90 2.20
CA SER A 91 4.68 3.48 2.47
C SER A 91 4.49 3.18 3.95
N ILE A 92 5.12 3.94 4.86
CA ILE A 92 4.88 3.86 6.30
C ILE A 92 3.41 4.14 6.65
N VAL A 93 2.79 5.09 5.94
CA VAL A 93 1.39 5.49 6.17
C VAL A 93 0.42 4.52 5.50
N PHE A 94 0.72 4.10 4.26
CA PHE A 94 -0.18 3.28 3.46
C PHE A 94 0.01 1.77 3.64
N GLY A 95 1.15 1.30 4.15
CA GLY A 95 1.43 -0.10 4.47
C GLY A 95 0.31 -0.75 5.29
N PRO A 96 0.10 -0.35 6.55
CA PRO A 96 -0.95 -0.92 7.40
C PRO A 96 -2.37 -0.59 6.91
N THR A 97 -2.52 0.38 5.99
CA THR A 97 -3.83 0.77 5.44
C THR A 97 -4.24 -0.12 4.26
N LEU A 98 -3.29 -0.54 3.43
CA LEU A 98 -3.56 -1.27 2.18
C LEU A 98 -3.34 -2.77 2.29
N ILE A 99 -2.42 -3.20 3.16
CA ILE A 99 -2.09 -4.61 3.40
C ILE A 99 -2.12 -4.86 4.92
N CYS A 100 -3.14 -5.58 5.37
CA CYS A 100 -3.35 -5.86 6.79
C CYS A 100 -3.94 -7.26 6.92
N SER A 101 -3.36 -8.08 7.80
CA SER A 101 -3.94 -9.37 8.16
C SER A 101 -4.93 -9.15 9.31
N ARG A 102 -6.22 -9.04 8.99
CA ARG A 102 -7.29 -8.90 10.00
C ARG A 102 -7.67 -10.22 10.67
N GLU A 103 -7.15 -11.33 10.14
CA GLU A 103 -7.48 -12.70 10.53
C GLU A 103 -6.32 -13.40 11.26
N GLU A 104 -5.14 -12.77 11.34
CA GLU A 104 -4.03 -13.31 12.14
C GLU A 104 -4.33 -13.14 13.63
N HIS A 105 -4.67 -14.26 14.26
CA HIS A 105 -4.88 -14.36 15.71
C HIS A 105 -3.58 -14.19 16.52
N ASP A 106 -2.41 -14.23 15.87
CA ASP A 106 -1.12 -14.02 16.50
C ASP A 106 -0.66 -12.57 16.35
N VAL A 107 -0.73 -11.83 17.45
CA VAL A 107 -0.28 -10.43 17.51
C VAL A 107 1.23 -10.30 17.27
N ASN A 108 2.01 -11.36 17.49
CA ASN A 108 3.45 -11.33 17.26
C ASN A 108 3.80 -11.39 15.77
N SER A 109 3.09 -12.18 14.96
CA SER A 109 3.33 -12.22 13.51
C SER A 109 3.02 -10.88 12.84
N LEU A 110 1.97 -10.20 13.32
CA LEU A 110 1.59 -8.86 12.86
C LEU A 110 2.68 -7.82 13.11
N ILE A 111 3.36 -7.88 14.26
CA ILE A 111 4.46 -6.96 14.60
C ILE A 111 5.70 -7.26 13.75
N VAL A 112 6.00 -8.55 13.54
CA VAL A 112 7.16 -8.98 12.75
C VAL A 112 7.02 -8.61 11.27
N ASP A 113 5.80 -8.72 10.72
CA ASP A 113 5.55 -8.46 9.30
C ASP A 113 5.31 -6.97 8.98
N MET A 114 5.16 -6.11 10.00
CA MET A 114 4.89 -4.67 9.82
C MET A 114 5.90 -3.94 8.91
N PRO A 115 7.23 -4.17 9.02
CA PRO A 115 8.19 -3.56 8.08
C PRO A 115 8.00 -4.06 6.64
N ASP A 116 7.62 -5.31 6.46
CA ASP A 116 7.42 -5.91 5.15
C ASP A 116 6.15 -5.37 4.47
N GLN A 117 5.09 -5.05 5.22
CA GLN A 117 3.90 -4.34 4.71
C GLN A 117 4.28 -3.01 4.04
N CYS A 118 5.12 -2.21 4.71
CA CYS A 118 5.61 -0.95 4.18
C CYS A 118 6.45 -1.19 2.91
N ARG A 119 7.34 -2.18 2.92
CA ARG A 119 8.18 -2.52 1.77
C ARG A 119 7.36 -2.99 0.56
N VAL A 120 6.27 -3.73 0.77
CA VAL A 120 5.34 -4.12 -0.31
C VAL A 120 4.77 -2.87 -0.99
N VAL A 121 4.23 -1.93 -0.19
CA VAL A 121 3.64 -0.70 -0.73
C VAL A 121 4.69 0.16 -1.42
N GLU A 122 5.87 0.31 -0.85
CA GLU A 122 6.99 1.05 -1.44
C GLU A 122 7.41 0.47 -2.80
N ALA A 123 7.58 -0.85 -2.88
CA ALA A 123 7.91 -1.53 -4.13
C ALA A 123 6.82 -1.30 -5.20
N CYS A 124 5.56 -1.28 -4.80
CA CYS A 124 4.45 -1.02 -5.71
C CYS A 124 4.43 0.42 -6.23
N ILE A 125 4.69 1.39 -5.36
CA ILE A 125 4.82 2.81 -5.73
C ILE A 125 5.97 3.01 -6.72
N ASN A 126 7.10 2.34 -6.52
CA ASN A 126 8.28 2.55 -7.36
C ASN A 126 8.18 1.80 -8.71
N HIS A 127 7.71 0.55 -8.71
CA HIS A 127 7.93 -0.38 -9.83
C HIS A 127 6.67 -0.97 -10.47
N VAL A 128 5.47 -0.70 -9.91
CA VAL A 128 4.22 -1.40 -10.29
C VAL A 128 3.10 -0.43 -10.72
N SER A 129 3.41 0.86 -10.88
CA SER A 129 2.47 1.90 -11.33
C SER A 129 2.19 1.87 -12.83
#